data_AF-A0A2J6TCB3-F1
#
_entry.id   AF-A0A2J6TCB3-F1
#
_cell.length_a   1.000
_cell.length_b   1.000
_cell.length_c   1.000
_cell.angle_alpha   90.00
_cell.angle_beta   90.00
_cell.angle_gamma   90.00
#
_symmetry.space_group_name_H-M   'P 1'
#
loop_
_entity.id
_entity.type
_entity.pdbx_description
1 polymer ?
#
loop_
_entity_poly.entity_id
_entity_poly.type
_entity_poly.pdbx_seq_one_letter_code
_entity_poly.pdbx_strand_id
1 'polypeptide(L)'
;MGCMPPVWKRSISMVTDLLLEALATPVREGGKTAQLCFFIDGLDEFEGSFEDCQNLIDSLMPDSENLYFQSPLAYLPGFIREKNPPSLLLQCFTYADMYLYVKTKLEQNVGFAELSHRDLTFCSDLVGGIVQKSAGMWLWVYFVMRSLLEAFTYGVRTSHLREILDSLPAELADLFQKMLSRLKPKYLEQVSQIFQIFRVAPAPPSLHLLSIVDEEDDPNIALQLECKPLDPLEEQT
;
A
#
# COMPACT_ATOMS: atom_id res chain seq x y z
N MET A 1 12.98 4.25 20.61
CA MET A 1 14.25 3.51 20.64
C MET A 1 13.98 2.07 21.06
N GLY A 2 13.59 1.22 20.13
CA GLY A 2 13.48 -0.22 20.34
C GLY A 2 14.59 -0.89 19.53
N CYS A 3 15.59 -1.46 20.17
CA CYS A 3 16.60 -2.24 19.47
C CYS A 3 16.00 -3.59 19.05
N MET A 4 16.10 -3.92 17.78
CA MET A 4 15.77 -5.25 17.26
C MET A 4 16.62 -6.35 17.92
N PRO A 5 16.10 -7.58 18.05
CA PRO A 5 16.85 -8.70 18.61
C PRO A 5 18.05 -9.08 17.70
N PRO A 6 19.20 -9.47 18.26
CA PRO A 6 20.45 -9.73 17.53
C PRO A 6 20.38 -10.85 16.48
N VAL A 7 19.36 -11.71 16.53
CA VAL A 7 19.12 -12.77 15.53
C VAL A 7 18.72 -12.16 14.17
N TRP A 8 17.92 -11.09 14.18
CA TRP A 8 17.44 -10.43 12.97
C TRP A 8 18.57 -9.65 12.27
N LYS A 9 19.44 -8.98 13.05
CA LYS A 9 20.62 -8.27 12.52
C LYS A 9 21.57 -9.15 11.70
N ARG A 10 21.77 -10.42 12.09
CA ARG A 10 22.64 -11.36 11.35
C ARG A 10 22.01 -11.89 10.07
N SER A 11 20.70 -12.04 10.04
CA SER A 11 19.99 -12.54 8.86
C SER A 11 19.97 -11.50 7.74
N ILE A 12 19.93 -10.21 8.08
CA ILE A 12 19.77 -9.12 7.11
C ILE A 12 21.10 -8.71 6.45
N SER A 13 22.22 -8.67 7.18
CA SER A 13 23.52 -8.37 6.55
C SER A 13 23.91 -9.42 5.50
N MET A 14 23.52 -10.68 5.74
CA MET A 14 23.70 -11.76 4.78
C MET A 14 22.85 -11.53 3.51
N VAL A 15 21.63 -11.01 3.63
CA VAL A 15 20.75 -10.75 2.47
C VAL A 15 21.29 -9.61 1.62
N THR A 16 21.82 -8.54 2.22
CA THR A 16 22.41 -7.42 1.47
C THR A 16 23.69 -7.83 0.73
N ASP A 17 24.55 -8.64 1.35
CA ASP A 17 25.77 -9.16 0.70
C ASP A 17 25.41 -10.13 -0.44
N LEU A 18 24.40 -10.98 -0.23
CA LEU A 18 23.93 -11.91 -1.26
C LEU A 18 23.27 -11.18 -2.44
N LEU A 19 22.50 -10.13 -2.16
CA LEU A 19 21.88 -9.29 -3.18
C LEU A 19 22.94 -8.56 -4.01
N LEU A 20 23.97 -8.02 -3.35
CA LEU A 20 25.14 -7.42 -4.00
C LEU A 20 25.84 -8.41 -4.91
N GLU A 21 26.14 -9.60 -4.41
CA GLU A 21 26.87 -10.62 -5.16
C GLU A 21 26.02 -11.12 -6.36
N ALA A 22 24.71 -11.28 -6.15
CA ALA A 22 23.76 -11.67 -7.18
C ALA A 22 23.58 -10.61 -8.28
N LEU A 23 23.62 -9.32 -7.94
CA LEU A 23 23.45 -8.22 -8.89
C LEU A 23 24.76 -7.77 -9.55
N ALA A 24 25.90 -7.90 -8.86
CA ALA A 24 27.20 -7.48 -9.36
C ALA A 24 27.64 -8.25 -10.63
N THR A 25 27.36 -9.55 -10.70
CA THR A 25 27.75 -10.38 -11.85
C THR A 25 26.94 -10.02 -13.12
N PRO A 26 25.60 -9.93 -13.09
CA PRO A 26 24.80 -9.42 -14.20
C PRO A 26 25.18 -8.01 -14.64
N VAL A 27 25.47 -7.10 -13.70
CA VAL A 27 25.87 -5.72 -14.03
C VAL A 27 27.21 -5.70 -14.76
N ARG A 28 28.23 -6.39 -14.24
CA ARG A 28 29.58 -6.39 -14.83
C ARG A 28 29.64 -7.06 -16.19
N GLU A 29 28.92 -8.16 -16.39
CA GLU A 29 29.00 -8.93 -17.64
C GLU A 29 27.88 -8.56 -18.62
N GLY A 30 26.65 -8.44 -18.14
CA GLY A 30 25.50 -8.07 -18.97
C GLY A 30 25.53 -6.62 -19.45
N GLY A 31 26.07 -5.70 -18.63
CA GLY A 31 26.22 -4.29 -18.99
C GLY A 31 27.18 -4.03 -20.16
N LYS A 32 28.06 -5.00 -20.49
CA LYS A 32 28.93 -4.93 -21.68
C LYS A 32 28.17 -5.19 -22.99
N THR A 33 27.01 -5.86 -22.91
CA THR A 33 26.27 -6.35 -24.09
C THR A 33 24.86 -5.80 -24.21
N ALA A 34 24.30 -5.22 -23.13
CA ALA A 34 22.94 -4.72 -23.09
C ALA A 34 22.82 -3.50 -22.16
N GLN A 35 21.84 -2.64 -22.45
CA GLN A 35 21.40 -1.63 -21.49
C GLN A 35 20.58 -2.32 -20.40
N LEU A 36 21.04 -2.24 -19.16
CA LEU A 36 20.38 -2.83 -18.00
C LEU A 36 19.54 -1.77 -17.29
N CYS A 37 18.31 -2.11 -16.92
CA CYS A 37 17.40 -1.28 -16.14
C CYS A 37 16.92 -2.09 -14.92
N PHE A 38 17.07 -1.53 -13.72
CA PHE A 38 16.63 -2.13 -12.46
C PHE A 38 15.48 -1.32 -11.91
N PHE A 39 14.38 -2.00 -11.58
CA PHE A 39 13.28 -1.44 -10.81
C PHE A 39 13.40 -1.97 -9.39
N ILE A 40 13.76 -1.10 -8.45
CA ILE A 40 13.87 -1.44 -7.03
C ILE A 40 12.68 -0.78 -6.35
N ASP A 41 11.75 -1.59 -5.87
CA ASP A 41 10.56 -1.15 -5.11
C ASP A 41 10.81 -1.34 -3.61
N GLY A 42 10.14 -0.53 -2.78
CA GLY A 42 10.24 -0.65 -1.31
C GLY A 42 11.62 -0.33 -0.72
N LEU A 43 12.37 0.58 -1.34
CA LEU A 43 13.72 0.93 -0.90
C LEU A 43 13.77 1.56 0.50
N ASP A 44 12.64 2.08 0.98
CA ASP A 44 12.43 2.53 2.36
C ASP A 44 12.33 1.41 3.38
N GLU A 45 12.11 0.17 2.95
CA GLU A 45 12.18 -1.03 3.78
C GLU A 45 13.62 -1.52 3.99
N PHE A 46 14.61 -0.84 3.39
CA PHE A 46 16.02 -1.16 3.61
C PHE A 46 16.41 -0.85 5.06
N GLU A 47 16.62 -1.89 5.86
CA GLU A 47 16.96 -1.78 7.28
C GLU A 47 18.43 -1.40 7.57
N GLY A 48 19.26 -1.23 6.54
CA GLY A 48 20.64 -0.73 6.66
C GLY A 48 20.73 0.79 6.78
N SER A 49 21.95 1.33 6.91
CA SER A 49 22.10 2.78 6.92
C SER A 49 21.86 3.36 5.53
N PHE A 50 21.48 4.64 5.47
CA PHE A 50 21.39 5.38 4.22
C PHE A 50 22.68 5.31 3.40
N GLU A 51 23.84 5.31 4.07
CA GLU A 51 25.16 5.17 3.46
C GLU A 51 25.37 3.77 2.85
N ASP A 52 24.92 2.71 3.51
CA ASP A 52 24.97 1.34 2.97
C ASP A 52 24.12 1.20 1.71
N CYS A 53 22.93 1.81 1.71
CA CYS A 53 22.04 1.83 0.54
C CYS A 53 22.64 2.63 -0.63
N GLN A 54 23.34 3.73 -0.34
CA GLN A 54 24.06 4.48 -1.37
C GLN A 54 25.24 3.70 -1.93
N ASN A 55 26.04 3.08 -1.07
CA ASN A 55 27.18 2.26 -1.48
C ASN A 55 26.72 1.06 -2.33
N LEU A 56 25.58 0.47 -2.00
CA LEU A 56 24.92 -0.56 -2.81
C LEU A 56 24.64 -0.04 -4.22
N ILE A 57 23.94 1.09 -4.31
CA ILE A 57 23.57 1.73 -5.59
C ILE A 57 24.81 2.11 -6.40
N ASP A 58 25.81 2.73 -5.77
CA ASP A 58 27.06 3.13 -6.40
C ASP A 58 27.86 1.92 -6.93
N SER A 59 27.86 0.80 -6.20
CA SER A 59 28.52 -0.43 -6.64
C SER A 59 27.86 -1.06 -7.88
N LEU A 60 26.56 -0.83 -8.07
CA LEU A 60 25.80 -1.23 -9.26
C LEU A 60 25.95 -0.22 -10.41
N MET A 61 26.57 0.94 -10.15
CA MET A 61 26.69 2.07 -11.07
C MET A 61 28.14 2.47 -11.41
N PRO A 62 29.02 1.56 -11.86
CA PRO A 62 30.36 1.98 -12.26
C PRO A 62 30.33 2.92 -13.48
N ASP A 63 29.43 2.75 -14.47
CA ASP A 63 29.50 3.49 -15.75
C ASP A 63 28.18 3.70 -16.57
N SER A 64 26.96 3.42 -16.08
CA SER A 64 25.76 3.34 -16.96
C SER A 64 24.69 4.42 -16.78
N GLU A 65 24.34 5.09 -17.89
CA GLU A 65 23.22 6.04 -18.09
C GLU A 65 21.79 5.42 -18.02
N ASN A 66 21.62 4.17 -17.58
CA ASN A 66 20.39 3.41 -17.86
C ASN A 66 19.64 2.87 -16.62
N LEU A 67 19.72 3.54 -15.48
CA LEU A 67 19.09 3.06 -14.24
C LEU A 67 18.00 3.98 -13.68
N TYR A 68 16.84 3.39 -13.38
CA TYR A 68 15.64 4.08 -12.92
C TYR A 68 15.17 3.52 -11.59
N PHE A 69 15.44 4.23 -10.50
CA PHE A 69 14.96 3.84 -9.18
C PHE A 69 13.54 4.36 -8.93
N GLN A 70 12.68 3.53 -8.35
CA GLN A 70 11.38 3.93 -7.85
C GLN A 70 11.43 3.86 -6.31
N SER A 71 11.62 5.01 -5.66
CA SER A 71 11.66 5.03 -4.19
C SER A 71 10.90 6.24 -3.63
N PRO A 72 10.12 6.06 -2.55
CA PRO A 72 9.62 7.18 -1.75
C PRO A 72 10.76 8.05 -1.19
N LEU A 73 11.95 7.46 -0.96
CA LEU A 73 13.15 8.11 -0.47
C LEU A 73 13.95 8.86 -1.55
N ALA A 74 13.57 8.76 -2.83
CA ALA A 74 14.24 9.51 -3.91
C ALA A 74 14.18 11.03 -3.72
N TYR A 75 13.34 11.51 -2.79
CA TYR A 75 13.25 12.91 -2.38
C TYR A 75 14.28 13.33 -1.31
N LEU A 76 15.06 12.39 -0.75
CA LEU A 76 16.08 12.71 0.25
C LEU A 76 17.29 13.37 -0.42
N PRO A 77 17.69 14.58 0.04
CA PRO A 77 18.89 15.25 -0.47
C PRO A 77 20.12 14.34 -0.33
N GLY A 78 20.80 14.08 -1.45
CA GLY A 78 22.02 13.29 -1.49
C GLY A 78 21.82 11.81 -1.82
N PHE A 79 20.59 11.31 -1.96
CA PHE A 79 20.34 9.91 -2.34
C PHE A 79 20.78 9.58 -3.76
N ILE A 80 20.54 10.51 -4.69
CA ILE A 80 21.04 10.42 -6.07
C ILE A 80 22.14 11.45 -6.22
N ARG A 81 23.28 11.03 -6.79
CA ARG A 81 24.47 11.85 -7.02
C ARG A 81 24.20 13.07 -7.92
N GLU A 82 23.11 13.01 -8.68
CA GLU A 82 22.63 14.08 -9.55
C GLU A 82 21.91 15.18 -8.77
N LYS A 83 22.18 16.44 -9.10
CA LYS A 83 21.57 17.60 -8.41
C LYS A 83 20.05 17.70 -8.60
N ASN A 84 19.52 17.15 -9.69
CA ASN A 84 18.10 17.14 -10.04
C ASN A 84 17.77 15.80 -10.70
N PRO A 85 17.62 14.72 -9.93
CA PRO A 85 17.30 13.43 -10.52
C PRO A 85 15.91 13.46 -11.17
N PRO A 86 15.70 12.72 -12.27
CA PRO A 86 14.35 12.51 -12.79
C PRO A 86 13.51 11.86 -11.68
N SER A 87 12.49 12.59 -11.22
CA SER A 87 11.64 12.17 -10.10
C SER A 87 10.18 12.16 -10.53
N LEU A 88 9.47 11.11 -10.10
CA LEU A 88 8.04 10.96 -10.33
C LEU A 88 7.33 10.88 -8.97
N LEU A 89 6.73 11.99 -8.55
CA LEU A 89 5.84 11.98 -7.39
C LEU A 89 4.47 11.46 -7.82
N LEU A 90 4.20 10.17 -7.61
CA LEU A 90 2.95 9.51 -8.00
C LEU A 90 1.69 10.29 -7.57
N GLN A 91 1.69 10.84 -6.35
CA GLN A 91 0.58 11.66 -5.84
C GLN A 91 0.21 12.86 -6.72
N CYS A 92 1.18 13.45 -7.43
CA CYS A 92 0.96 14.58 -8.34
C CYS A 92 0.29 14.14 -9.65
N PHE A 93 0.45 12.88 -10.04
CA PHE A 93 -0.14 12.31 -11.26
C PHE A 93 -1.50 11.65 -11.01
N THR A 94 -1.77 11.18 -9.78
CA THR A 94 -3.06 10.57 -9.44
C THR A 94 -4.14 11.59 -9.07
N TYR A 95 -3.78 12.85 -8.77
CA TYR A 95 -4.73 13.86 -8.29
C TYR A 95 -5.92 14.07 -9.24
N ALA A 96 -5.63 14.27 -10.54
CA ALA A 96 -6.67 14.54 -11.54
C ALA A 96 -7.63 13.36 -11.69
N ASP A 97 -7.10 12.14 -11.71
CA ASP A 97 -7.89 10.91 -11.83
C ASP A 97 -8.74 10.67 -10.59
N MET A 98 -8.19 10.89 -9.40
CA MET A 98 -8.93 10.81 -8.13
C MET A 98 -10.06 11.84 -8.08
N TYR A 99 -9.78 13.08 -8.50
CA TYR A 99 -10.78 14.14 -8.55
C TYR A 99 -11.93 13.75 -9.50
N LEU A 100 -11.61 13.27 -10.70
CA LEU A 100 -12.60 12.80 -11.66
C LEU A 100 -13.41 11.63 -11.07
N TYR A 101 -12.75 10.65 -10.48
CA TYR A 101 -13.40 9.49 -9.85
C TYR A 101 -14.38 9.91 -8.74
N VAL A 102 -13.93 10.72 -7.79
CA VAL A 102 -14.74 11.19 -6.65
C VAL A 102 -15.93 11.99 -7.16
N LYS A 103 -15.70 12.96 -8.06
CA LYS A 103 -16.76 13.78 -8.65
C LYS A 103 -17.81 12.93 -9.34
N THR A 104 -17.39 12.05 -10.26
CA THR A 104 -18.32 11.19 -11.01
C THR A 104 -19.10 10.24 -10.11
N LYS A 105 -18.47 9.68 -9.06
CA LYS A 105 -19.16 8.80 -8.11
C LYS A 105 -20.15 9.53 -7.22
N LEU A 106 -19.83 10.73 -6.77
CA LEU A 106 -20.77 11.56 -6.01
C LEU A 106 -21.93 12.02 -6.89
N GLU A 107 -21.69 12.45 -8.12
CA GLU A 107 -22.75 12.88 -9.06
C GLU A 107 -23.74 11.77 -9.43
N GLN A 108 -23.35 10.50 -9.34
CA GLN A 108 -24.25 9.35 -9.52
C GLN A 108 -25.23 9.16 -8.35
N ASN A 109 -24.96 9.77 -7.19
CA ASN A 109 -25.85 9.72 -6.04
C ASN A 109 -26.92 10.81 -6.13
N VAL A 110 -28.20 10.43 -6.07
CA VAL A 110 -29.34 11.35 -6.19
C VAL A 110 -29.28 12.48 -5.16
N GLY A 111 -28.95 12.17 -3.90
CA GLY A 111 -28.87 13.15 -2.83
C GLY A 111 -27.76 14.18 -3.04
N PHE A 112 -26.62 13.75 -3.58
CA PHE A 112 -25.54 14.66 -3.95
C PHE A 112 -25.86 15.48 -5.20
N ALA A 113 -26.49 14.89 -6.22
CA ALA A 113 -26.93 15.61 -7.40
C ALA A 113 -27.89 16.75 -7.04
N GLU A 114 -28.89 16.49 -6.18
CA GLU A 114 -29.79 17.53 -5.67
C GLU A 114 -29.07 18.61 -4.87
N LEU A 115 -28.09 18.22 -4.05
CA LEU A 115 -27.26 19.15 -3.29
C LEU A 115 -26.43 20.04 -4.21
N SER A 116 -25.87 19.47 -5.29
CA SER A 116 -25.06 20.21 -6.26
C SER A 116 -25.85 21.33 -6.94
N HIS A 117 -27.15 21.14 -7.16
CA HIS A 117 -28.01 22.22 -7.68
C HIS A 117 -28.24 23.37 -6.69
N ARG A 118 -28.07 23.12 -5.39
CA ARG A 118 -28.30 24.11 -4.32
C ARG A 118 -27.01 24.81 -3.89
N ASP A 119 -25.90 24.08 -3.83
CA ASP A 119 -24.61 24.56 -3.35
C ASP A 119 -23.44 23.90 -4.09
N LEU A 120 -23.11 24.45 -5.26
CA LEU A 120 -21.97 24.03 -6.09
C LEU A 120 -20.63 24.19 -5.37
N THR A 121 -20.47 25.26 -4.59
CA THR A 121 -19.22 25.58 -3.91
C THR A 121 -18.91 24.53 -2.85
N PHE A 122 -19.89 24.19 -2.01
CA PHE A 122 -19.73 23.12 -1.03
C PHE A 122 -19.39 21.77 -1.68
N CYS A 123 -20.04 21.43 -2.79
CA CYS A 123 -19.78 20.19 -3.51
C CYS A 123 -18.35 20.13 -4.07
N SER A 124 -17.87 21.23 -4.66
CA SER A 124 -16.50 21.33 -5.14
C SER A 124 -15.48 21.24 -4.01
N ASP A 125 -15.73 21.92 -2.89
CA ASP A 125 -14.88 21.86 -1.69
C ASP A 125 -14.82 20.46 -1.10
N LEU A 126 -15.95 19.74 -1.08
CA LEU A 126 -16.01 18.36 -0.59
C LEU A 126 -15.14 17.44 -1.46
N VAL A 127 -15.28 17.51 -2.78
CA VAL A 127 -14.47 16.71 -3.72
C VAL A 127 -12.99 17.05 -3.54
N GLY A 128 -12.62 18.33 -3.54
CA GLY A 128 -11.24 18.77 -3.36
C GLY A 128 -10.65 18.33 -2.01
N GLY A 129 -11.42 18.45 -0.94
CA GLY A 129 -11.02 18.04 0.40
C GLY A 129 -10.75 16.54 0.51
N ILE A 130 -11.57 15.70 -0.13
CA ILE A 130 -11.34 14.23 -0.19
C ILE A 130 -10.02 13.94 -0.90
N VAL A 131 -9.81 14.51 -2.09
CA VAL A 131 -8.62 14.21 -2.90
C VAL A 131 -7.36 14.72 -2.20
N GLN A 132 -7.38 15.94 -1.66
CA GLN A 132 -6.24 16.51 -0.97
C GLN A 132 -5.86 15.70 0.28
N LYS A 133 -6.86 15.29 1.07
CA LYS A 133 -6.64 14.53 2.30
C LYS A 133 -6.17 13.09 2.05
N SER A 134 -6.41 12.56 0.85
CA SER A 134 -5.95 11.23 0.46
C SER A 134 -4.44 11.13 0.27
N ALA A 135 -3.74 12.26 0.06
CA ALA A 135 -2.30 12.31 -0.25
C ALA A 135 -1.88 11.34 -1.39
N GLY A 136 -2.76 11.12 -2.38
CA GLY A 136 -2.49 10.20 -3.49
C GLY A 136 -2.73 8.71 -3.20
N MET A 137 -3.30 8.35 -2.04
CA MET A 137 -3.64 6.97 -1.70
C MET A 137 -5.03 6.58 -2.22
N TRP A 138 -5.09 5.82 -3.32
CA TRP A 138 -6.36 5.34 -3.91
C TRP A 138 -7.21 4.53 -2.93
N LEU A 139 -6.56 3.70 -2.11
CA LEU A 139 -7.24 2.88 -1.12
C LEU A 139 -7.99 3.74 -0.10
N TRP A 140 -7.38 4.85 0.32
CA TRP A 140 -8.03 5.81 1.21
C TRP A 140 -9.27 6.42 0.55
N VAL A 141 -9.14 6.89 -0.70
CA VAL A 141 -10.27 7.45 -1.47
C VAL A 141 -11.42 6.44 -1.57
N TYR A 142 -11.10 5.17 -1.87
CA TYR A 142 -12.08 4.10 -1.98
C TYR A 142 -12.90 3.92 -0.69
N PHE A 143 -12.24 3.83 0.47
CA PHE A 143 -12.93 3.65 1.76
C PHE A 143 -13.78 4.86 2.15
N VAL A 144 -13.24 6.07 1.95
CA VAL A 144 -13.96 7.31 2.23
C VAL A 144 -15.20 7.45 1.36
N MET A 145 -15.06 7.18 0.06
CA MET A 145 -16.17 7.22 -0.88
C MET A 145 -17.27 6.22 -0.52
N ARG A 146 -16.92 5.00 -0.12
CA ARG A 146 -17.91 4.02 0.36
C ARG A 146 -18.66 4.54 1.60
N SER A 147 -17.95 5.06 2.59
CA SER A 147 -18.58 5.56 3.81
C SER A 147 -19.45 6.79 3.56
N LEU A 148 -19.05 7.68 2.64
CA LEU A 148 -19.83 8.87 2.27
C LEU A 148 -21.09 8.50 1.49
N LEU A 149 -20.96 7.64 0.48
CA LEU A 149 -22.10 7.19 -0.33
C LEU A 149 -23.16 6.49 0.52
N GLU A 150 -22.74 5.67 1.49
CA GLU A 150 -23.66 5.07 2.47
C GLU A 150 -24.37 6.13 3.31
N ALA A 151 -23.67 7.19 3.76
CA ALA A 151 -24.28 8.28 4.50
C ALA A 151 -25.31 9.07 3.65
N PHE A 152 -25.04 9.30 2.36
CA PHE A 152 -25.98 9.98 1.47
C PHE A 152 -27.31 9.23 1.30
N THR A 153 -27.31 7.90 1.38
CA THR A 153 -28.54 7.09 1.29
C THR A 153 -29.54 7.41 2.41
N TYR A 154 -29.09 7.95 3.54
CA TYR A 154 -29.94 8.25 4.70
C TYR A 154 -30.41 9.73 4.79
N GLY A 155 -30.23 10.54 3.74
CA GLY A 155 -30.74 11.92 3.71
C GLY A 155 -30.01 12.88 4.65
N VAL A 156 -28.69 12.71 4.76
CA VAL A 156 -27.81 13.42 5.70
C VAL A 156 -27.61 14.90 5.33
N ARG A 157 -27.58 15.78 6.34
CA ARG A 157 -27.32 17.23 6.19
C ARG A 157 -25.85 17.51 5.78
N THR A 158 -25.64 18.60 5.05
CA THR A 158 -24.31 19.07 4.58
C THR A 158 -23.29 19.26 5.71
N SER A 159 -23.70 19.77 6.87
CA SER A 159 -22.84 19.92 8.04
C SER A 159 -22.27 18.58 8.52
N HIS A 160 -23.08 17.52 8.48
CA HIS A 160 -22.66 16.19 8.90
C HIS A 160 -21.71 15.53 7.89
N LEU A 161 -21.85 15.83 6.60
CA LEU A 161 -20.90 15.37 5.58
C LEU A 161 -19.51 15.96 5.81
N ARG A 162 -19.43 17.23 6.23
CA ARG A 162 -18.16 17.88 6.57
C ARG A 162 -17.56 17.29 7.85
N GLU A 163 -18.37 17.05 8.87
CA GLU A 163 -17.95 16.32 10.07
C GLU A 163 -17.42 14.91 9.75
N ILE A 164 -18.07 14.18 8.83
CA ILE A 164 -17.58 12.87 8.38
C ILE A 164 -16.21 13.03 7.73
N LEU A 165 -16.04 13.97 6.81
CA LEU A 165 -14.76 14.24 6.16
C LEU A 165 -13.66 14.62 7.16
N ASP A 166 -13.98 15.48 8.12
CA ASP A 166 -13.05 15.94 9.15
C ASP A 166 -12.67 14.80 10.11
N SER A 167 -13.63 13.95 10.47
CA SER A 167 -13.43 12.77 11.32
C SER A 167 -12.62 11.66 10.65
N LEU A 168 -12.44 11.70 9.33
CA LEU A 168 -11.64 10.71 8.63
C LEU A 168 -10.16 11.03 8.86
N PRO A 169 -9.36 10.07 9.32
CA PRO A 169 -7.96 10.33 9.56
C PRO A 169 -7.19 10.51 8.24
N ALA A 170 -6.13 11.30 8.27
CA ALA A 170 -5.24 11.49 7.12
C ALA A 170 -4.29 10.29 6.94
N GLU A 171 -3.95 9.59 8.03
CA GLU A 171 -3.06 8.43 7.99
C GLU A 171 -3.82 7.13 7.74
N LEU A 172 -3.19 6.24 6.96
CA LEU A 172 -3.77 4.94 6.62
C LEU A 172 -3.91 4.04 7.86
N ALA A 173 -2.97 4.12 8.81
CA ALA A 173 -3.01 3.36 10.06
C ALA A 173 -4.27 3.67 10.89
N ASP A 174 -4.58 4.94 11.06
CA ASP A 174 -5.79 5.40 11.74
C ASP A 174 -7.06 5.00 10.96
N LEU A 175 -7.01 4.98 9.62
CA LEU A 175 -8.11 4.50 8.80
C LEU A 175 -8.38 3.02 9.08
N PHE A 176 -7.33 2.19 9.15
CA PHE A 176 -7.45 0.79 9.55
C PHE A 176 -8.04 0.65 10.96
N GLN A 177 -7.58 1.46 11.92
CA GLN A 177 -8.13 1.44 13.27
C GLN A 177 -9.63 1.80 13.30
N LYS A 178 -10.03 2.81 12.53
CA LYS A 178 -11.44 3.19 12.38
C LYS A 178 -12.26 2.08 11.72
N MET A 179 -11.72 1.39 10.71
CA MET A 179 -12.38 0.23 10.11
C MET A 179 -12.57 -0.92 11.10
N LEU A 180 -11.51 -1.26 11.86
CA LEU A 180 -11.58 -2.29 12.90
C LEU A 180 -12.60 -1.95 13.99
N SER A 181 -12.68 -0.68 14.40
CA SER A 181 -13.66 -0.23 15.40
C SER A 181 -15.13 -0.33 14.96
N ARG A 182 -15.40 -0.38 13.65
CA ARG A 182 -16.74 -0.50 13.08
C ARG A 182 -17.18 -1.95 12.88
N LEU A 183 -16.30 -2.92 13.11
CA LEU A 183 -16.64 -4.33 12.99
C LEU A 183 -17.72 -4.71 14.01
N LYS A 184 -18.69 -5.50 13.56
CA LYS A 184 -19.69 -6.08 14.47
C LYS A 184 -18.98 -7.02 15.45
N PRO A 185 -19.43 -7.13 16.71
CA PRO A 185 -18.78 -7.97 17.71
C PRO A 185 -18.50 -9.41 17.25
N LYS A 186 -19.41 -10.00 16.46
CA LYS A 186 -19.27 -11.34 15.89
C LYS A 186 -18.05 -11.52 14.97
N TYR A 187 -17.54 -10.46 14.36
CA TYR A 187 -16.36 -10.52 13.49
C TYR A 187 -15.06 -10.25 14.23
N LEU A 188 -15.11 -9.79 15.49
CA LEU A 188 -13.90 -9.47 16.25
C LEU A 188 -13.10 -10.73 16.59
N GLU A 189 -13.78 -11.86 16.81
CA GLU A 189 -13.15 -13.15 17.08
C GLU A 189 -12.36 -13.64 15.85
N GLN A 190 -13.03 -13.74 14.70
CA GLN A 190 -12.40 -14.11 13.42
C GLN A 190 -11.21 -13.22 13.08
N VAL A 191 -11.38 -11.89 13.16
CA VAL A 191 -10.30 -10.94 12.87
C VAL A 191 -9.13 -11.09 13.84
N SER A 192 -9.40 -11.37 15.13
CA SER A 192 -8.33 -11.66 16.10
C SER A 192 -7.57 -12.93 15.75
N GLN A 193 -8.26 -13.99 15.33
CA GLN A 193 -7.63 -15.25 14.92
C GLN A 193 -6.71 -15.04 13.70
N ILE A 194 -7.19 -14.35 12.67
CA ILE A 194 -6.39 -14.01 11.48
C ILE A 194 -5.14 -13.22 11.88
N PHE A 195 -5.26 -12.17 12.70
CA PHE A 195 -4.10 -11.40 13.14
C PHE A 195 -3.11 -12.23 13.97
N GLN A 196 -3.59 -13.16 14.78
CA GLN A 196 -2.72 -14.07 15.53
C GLN A 196 -1.95 -15.02 14.61
N ILE A 197 -2.60 -15.53 13.56
CA ILE A 197 -1.95 -16.36 12.53
C ILE A 197 -0.85 -15.57 11.82
N PHE A 198 -1.17 -14.37 11.32
CA PHE A 198 -0.18 -13.49 10.70
C PHE A 198 1.00 -13.18 11.63
N ARG A 199 0.74 -13.00 12.94
CA ARG A 199 1.79 -12.70 13.92
C ARG A 199 2.77 -13.85 14.14
N VAL A 200 2.31 -15.10 14.05
CA VAL A 200 3.15 -16.29 14.29
C VAL A 200 3.70 -16.91 13.00
N ALA A 201 3.11 -16.57 11.86
CA ALA A 201 3.52 -17.11 10.57
C ALA A 201 4.94 -16.64 10.21
N PRO A 202 5.84 -17.54 9.79
CA PRO A 202 7.20 -17.19 9.39
C PRO A 202 7.27 -16.42 8.06
N ALA A 203 6.19 -16.43 7.28
CA ALA A 203 6.00 -15.69 6.04
C ALA A 203 4.51 -15.31 5.90
N PRO A 204 4.16 -14.31 5.07
CA PRO A 204 2.76 -13.98 4.82
C PRO A 204 1.97 -15.22 4.39
N PRO A 205 0.91 -15.61 5.13
CA PRO A 205 0.09 -16.76 4.79
C PRO A 205 -0.59 -16.56 3.43
N SER A 206 -0.63 -17.62 2.62
CA SER A 206 -1.31 -17.58 1.33
C SER A 206 -2.83 -17.39 1.51
N LEU A 207 -3.49 -16.84 0.47
CA LEU A 207 -4.96 -16.71 0.46
C LEU A 207 -5.64 -18.08 0.65
N HIS A 208 -5.07 -19.14 0.09
CA HIS A 208 -5.53 -20.52 0.31
C HIS A 208 -5.45 -20.96 1.79
N LEU A 209 -4.40 -20.60 2.53
CA LEU A 209 -4.36 -20.91 3.96
C LEU A 209 -5.45 -20.14 4.71
N LEU A 210 -5.65 -18.87 4.35
CA LEU A 210 -6.66 -18.03 4.97
C LEU A 210 -8.09 -18.49 4.66
N SER A 211 -8.34 -19.06 3.48
CA SER A 211 -9.65 -19.64 3.15
C SER A 211 -9.97 -20.85 4.01
N ILE A 212 -8.98 -21.71 4.28
CA ILE A 212 -9.15 -22.86 5.19
C ILE A 212 -9.42 -22.39 6.63
N VAL A 213 -8.77 -21.30 7.05
CA VAL A 213 -8.96 -20.70 8.39
C VAL A 213 -10.35 -20.06 8.53
N ASP A 214 -10.93 -19.56 7.45
CA ASP A 214 -12.26 -18.94 7.43
C ASP A 214 -13.40 -19.99 7.46
N GLU A 215 -13.08 -21.28 7.30
CA GLU A 215 -14.06 -22.37 7.43
C GLU A 215 -14.35 -22.68 8.91
N GLU A 216 -15.42 -22.08 9.44
CA GLU A 216 -15.80 -22.15 10.86
C GLU A 216 -16.41 -23.49 11.30
N ASP A 217 -16.80 -24.36 10.36
CA ASP A 217 -17.62 -25.54 10.65
C ASP A 217 -16.83 -26.76 11.16
N ASP A 218 -15.53 -26.86 10.89
CA ASP A 218 -14.69 -27.96 11.40
C ASP A 218 -13.25 -27.51 11.75
N PRO A 219 -12.87 -27.49 13.04
CA PRO A 219 -11.51 -27.12 13.47
C PRO A 219 -10.42 -28.10 13.01
N ASN A 220 -10.80 -29.29 12.53
CA ASN A 220 -9.89 -30.29 11.99
C ASN A 220 -9.92 -30.34 10.46
N ILE A 221 -10.58 -29.41 9.77
CA ILE A 221 -10.68 -29.44 8.31
C ILE A 221 -9.30 -29.48 7.64
N ALA A 222 -8.34 -28.71 8.16
CA ALA A 222 -6.96 -28.71 7.73
C ALA A 222 -6.26 -30.09 7.89
N LEU A 223 -6.70 -30.91 8.84
CA LEU A 223 -6.17 -32.25 9.11
C LEU A 223 -6.92 -33.34 8.32
N GLN A 224 -8.11 -33.04 7.81
CA GLN A 224 -8.97 -33.96 7.06
C GLN A 224 -8.89 -33.76 5.54
N LEU A 225 -8.40 -32.60 5.09
CA LEU A 225 -8.18 -32.30 3.67
C LEU A 225 -7.20 -33.32 3.07
N GLU A 226 -7.65 -34.03 2.02
CA GLU A 226 -6.78 -34.93 1.27
C GLU A 226 -5.69 -34.14 0.56
N CYS A 227 -4.42 -34.45 0.83
CA CYS A 227 -3.30 -33.88 0.07
C CYS A 227 -3.39 -34.33 -1.39
N LYS A 228 -3.84 -33.42 -2.26
CA LYS A 228 -3.89 -33.60 -3.71
C LYS A 228 -3.20 -32.41 -4.40
N PRO A 229 -2.71 -32.60 -5.63
CA PRO A 229 -2.26 -31.48 -6.46
C PRO A 229 -3.41 -30.47 -6.58
N LEU A 230 -3.10 -29.18 -6.39
CA LEU A 230 -4.03 -28.10 -6.67
C LEU A 230 -4.46 -28.18 -8.14
N ASP A 231 -5.75 -28.00 -8.39
CA ASP A 231 -6.23 -27.91 -9.76
C ASP A 231 -5.61 -26.65 -10.39
N PRO A 232 -5.20 -26.65 -11.67
CA PRO A 232 -4.51 -25.52 -12.31
C PRO A 232 -5.31 -24.20 -12.31
N LEU A 233 -6.62 -24.28 -12.01
CA LEU A 233 -7.53 -23.15 -11.89
C LEU A 233 -7.52 -22.50 -10.50
N GLU A 234 -7.13 -23.24 -9.45
CA GLU A 234 -7.05 -22.79 -8.06
C GLU A 234 -5.68 -22.17 -7.73
N GLU A 235 -4.66 -22.40 -8.55
CA GLU A 235 -3.33 -21.76 -8.44
C GLU A 235 -3.33 -20.26 -8.78
N GLN A 236 -4.40 -19.74 -9.41
CA GLN A 236 -4.46 -18.36 -9.91
C GLN A 236 -5.23 -17.38 -9.01
N THR A 237 -5.76 -17.84 -7.87
CA THR A 237 -6.53 -17.04 -6.89
C THR A 237 -5.81 -16.91 -5.57
#